data_AF-A0A9E3MDI6-F1
#
_entry.id   AF-A0A9E3MDI6-F1
#
_cell.length_a   1.000
_cell.length_b   1.000
_cell.length_c   1.000
_cell.angle_alpha   90.00
_cell.angle_beta   90.00
_cell.angle_gamma   90.00
#
_symmetry.space_group_name_H-M   'P 1'
#
loop_
_entity.id
_entity.type
_entity.pdbx_description
1 polymer ?
#
loop_
_entity_poly.entity_id
_entity_poly.type
_entity_poly.pdbx_seq_one_letter_code
_entity_poly.pdbx_strand_id
1 'polypeptide(L)'
;MAFWAQPLNDREVVDLFEEAQGKFPGVNGSLRAAATQLSIDNVEGQEFKLLKKNAGYSVTQFNLTYGKTTFSYRRTNDKGTGLAEVEIHINDGVKAAGLEFQFSLFALKKLGNPPSSGSALNAGNLAADVIKIESALAGAVDQFSELQRSFLEKNESLREAHANEIERLKADLELERKENVERFRSERSNLDAEIESKRQEIEKAKKDLDDRSNTFVRRAIRSEIKESITGSLASSLFSANTASQRRPVRWAYWLFIVAAAAFTIFSSYQIALLPSLEAATGIILIIKASVGGFTTIGLALLYLKWETTWINQQAEFERILSATRTDIDRASWVVESLLEWNREAQTPMPAELLAALTRRLFDWDAKLEESQSPADSLASAILGSASNLKIGPNGAELDISNRGLKRLQADQQ
;
A
#
# COMPACT_ATOMS: atom_id res chain seq x y z
N MET A 1 -20.22 -72.05 -26.48
CA MET A 1 -20.68 -71.19 -27.59
C MET A 1 -19.66 -70.09 -27.78
N ALA A 2 -19.17 -69.87 -29.01
CA ALA A 2 -18.21 -68.80 -29.33
C ALA A 2 -18.80 -67.81 -30.34
N PHE A 3 -18.58 -66.51 -30.14
CA PHE A 3 -19.00 -65.45 -31.07
C PHE A 3 -18.06 -64.24 -31.00
N TRP A 4 -18.18 -63.32 -31.96
CA TRP A 4 -17.39 -62.09 -32.03
C TRP A 4 -18.21 -60.88 -31.56
N ALA A 5 -17.64 -60.07 -30.68
CA ALA A 5 -18.27 -58.88 -30.12
C ALA A 5 -17.43 -57.62 -30.35
N GLN A 6 -18.05 -56.43 -30.22
CA GLN A 6 -17.30 -55.18 -30.19
C GLN A 6 -16.37 -55.15 -28.96
N PRO A 7 -15.16 -54.61 -29.10
CA PRO A 7 -14.18 -54.63 -28.02
C PRO A 7 -14.61 -53.63 -26.95
N LEU A 8 -14.72 -54.13 -25.72
CA LEU A 8 -14.96 -53.28 -24.56
C LEU A 8 -13.69 -52.48 -24.22
N ASN A 9 -13.86 -51.21 -23.82
CA ASN A 9 -12.76 -50.43 -23.25
C ASN A 9 -12.43 -50.91 -21.82
N ASP A 10 -11.24 -50.57 -21.32
CA ASP A 10 -10.74 -51.05 -20.02
C ASP A 10 -11.71 -50.70 -18.87
N ARG A 11 -12.35 -49.53 -18.94
CA ARG A 11 -13.37 -49.09 -17.99
C ARG A 11 -14.63 -49.95 -18.05
N GLU A 12 -15.15 -50.25 -19.23
CA GLU A 12 -16.33 -51.09 -19.43
C GLU A 12 -16.08 -52.53 -18.96
N VAL A 13 -14.87 -53.04 -19.13
CA VAL A 13 -14.49 -54.34 -18.58
C VAL A 13 -14.53 -54.31 -17.05
N VAL A 14 -13.93 -53.29 -16.42
CA VAL A 14 -13.97 -53.15 -14.95
C VAL A 14 -15.39 -52.97 -14.43
N ASP A 15 -16.21 -52.14 -15.08
CA ASP A 15 -17.60 -51.91 -14.71
C ASP A 15 -18.43 -53.22 -14.85
N LEU A 16 -18.14 -54.06 -15.84
CA LEU A 16 -18.78 -55.38 -16.00
C LEU A 16 -18.38 -56.34 -14.88
N PHE A 17 -17.14 -56.29 -14.40
CA PHE A 17 -16.66 -57.08 -13.26
C PHE A 17 -17.35 -56.66 -11.95
N GLU A 18 -17.42 -55.35 -11.66
CA GLU A 18 -18.12 -54.82 -10.49
C GLU A 18 -19.61 -55.17 -10.52
N GLU A 19 -20.26 -55.05 -11.68
CA GLU A 19 -21.68 -55.38 -11.84
C GLU A 19 -21.93 -56.90 -11.69
N ALA A 20 -21.04 -57.75 -12.19
CA ALA A 20 -21.13 -59.20 -12.04
C ALA A 20 -20.96 -59.63 -10.58
N GLN A 21 -19.96 -59.10 -9.87
CA GLN A 21 -19.72 -59.39 -8.45
C GLN A 21 -20.89 -58.93 -7.58
N GLY A 22 -21.46 -57.75 -7.86
CA GLY A 22 -22.59 -57.20 -7.12
C GLY A 22 -23.89 -58.00 -7.32
N LYS A 23 -24.13 -58.54 -8.52
CA LYS A 23 -25.36 -59.28 -8.84
C LYS A 23 -25.30 -60.76 -8.49
N PHE A 24 -24.11 -61.37 -8.55
CA PHE A 24 -23.93 -62.81 -8.39
C PHE A 24 -22.86 -63.08 -7.32
N PRO A 25 -23.27 -63.22 -6.04
CA PRO A 25 -22.33 -63.53 -4.96
C PRO A 25 -21.71 -64.91 -5.21
N GLY A 26 -20.37 -64.96 -5.31
CA GLY A 26 -19.61 -66.17 -5.65
C GLY A 26 -19.10 -66.27 -7.10
N VAL A 27 -19.19 -65.18 -7.88
CA VAL A 27 -18.43 -65.07 -9.14
C VAL A 27 -16.94 -64.98 -8.82
N ASN A 28 -16.17 -65.91 -9.38
CA ASN A 28 -14.72 -65.85 -9.39
C ASN A 28 -14.26 -65.42 -10.78
N GLY A 29 -13.14 -64.73 -10.88
CA GLY A 29 -12.68 -64.21 -12.15
C GLY A 29 -11.23 -63.80 -12.13
N SER A 30 -10.65 -63.73 -13.32
CA SER A 30 -9.32 -63.16 -13.50
C SER A 30 -9.28 -62.32 -14.75
N LEU A 31 -8.50 -61.24 -14.69
CA LEU A 31 -8.30 -60.30 -15.76
C LEU A 31 -6.81 -60.25 -16.07
N ARG A 32 -6.47 -60.26 -17.36
CA ARG A 32 -5.10 -60.14 -17.84
C ARG A 32 -4.96 -58.82 -18.57
N ALA A 33 -4.20 -57.91 -17.98
CA ALA A 33 -3.79 -56.65 -18.60
C ALA A 33 -2.26 -56.70 -18.78
N ALA A 34 -1.82 -56.65 -20.05
CA ALA A 34 -0.41 -56.83 -20.40
C ALA A 34 0.23 -58.09 -19.74
N ALA A 35 1.30 -57.90 -18.96
CA ALA A 35 2.05 -58.96 -18.30
C ALA A 35 1.50 -59.35 -16.90
N THR A 36 0.47 -58.64 -16.40
CA THR A 36 -0.06 -58.84 -15.05
C THR A 36 -1.41 -59.56 -15.10
N GLN A 37 -1.58 -60.56 -14.23
CA GLN A 37 -2.84 -61.25 -14.01
C GLN A 37 -3.43 -60.78 -12.68
N LEU A 38 -4.62 -60.21 -12.74
CA LEU A 38 -5.39 -59.68 -11.61
C LEU A 38 -6.52 -60.65 -11.27
N SER A 39 -6.66 -61.01 -9.99
CA SER A 39 -7.81 -61.78 -9.49
C SER A 39 -8.97 -60.85 -9.14
N ILE A 40 -10.20 -61.31 -9.33
CA ILE A 40 -11.43 -60.58 -8.99
C ILE A 40 -11.57 -60.33 -7.48
N ASP A 41 -10.88 -61.08 -6.63
CA ASP A 41 -11.05 -60.98 -5.17
C ASP A 41 -10.55 -59.65 -4.61
N ASN A 42 -9.82 -58.85 -5.40
CA ASN A 42 -9.21 -57.59 -5.00
C ASN A 42 -9.58 -56.42 -5.93
N VAL A 43 -10.87 -56.24 -6.23
CA VAL A 43 -11.38 -55.15 -7.10
C VAL A 43 -11.03 -53.75 -6.54
N GLU A 44 -10.78 -53.61 -5.24
CA GLU A 44 -10.37 -52.33 -4.63
C GLU A 44 -8.88 -51.98 -4.80
N GLY A 45 -8.09 -52.90 -5.38
CA GLY A 45 -6.67 -52.71 -5.66
C GLY A 45 -6.39 -51.45 -6.49
N GLN A 46 -5.23 -50.83 -6.27
CA GLN A 46 -4.82 -49.63 -7.01
C GLN A 46 -4.81 -49.85 -8.53
N GLU A 47 -4.53 -51.08 -8.97
CA GLU A 47 -4.49 -51.45 -10.40
C GLU A 47 -5.87 -51.39 -11.07
N PHE A 48 -6.94 -51.84 -10.40
CA PHE A 48 -8.31 -51.70 -10.89
C PHE A 48 -8.74 -50.23 -10.96
N LYS A 49 -8.33 -49.40 -10.00
CA LYS A 49 -8.58 -47.95 -10.02
C LYS A 49 -7.87 -47.26 -11.19
N LEU A 50 -6.68 -47.73 -11.56
CA LEU A 50 -5.95 -47.22 -12.72
C LEU A 50 -6.60 -47.64 -14.04
N LEU A 51 -7.03 -48.90 -14.15
CA LEU A 51 -7.77 -49.39 -15.32
C LEU A 51 -9.10 -48.65 -15.50
N LYS A 52 -9.84 -48.39 -14.42
CA LYS A 52 -11.11 -47.65 -14.46
C LYS A 52 -10.98 -46.20 -14.93
N LYS A 53 -9.83 -45.56 -14.65
CA LYS A 53 -9.55 -44.19 -15.10
C LYS A 53 -9.13 -44.10 -16.56
N ASN A 54 -8.68 -45.20 -17.16
CA ASN A 54 -8.17 -45.21 -18.52
C ASN A 54 -9.27 -45.65 -19.50
N ALA A 55 -9.51 -44.88 -20.56
CA ALA A 55 -10.37 -45.29 -21.68
C ALA A 55 -9.62 -46.17 -22.70
N GLY A 56 -8.54 -46.82 -22.24
CA GLY A 56 -7.66 -47.64 -23.06
C GLY A 56 -8.23 -49.02 -23.36
N TYR A 57 -7.38 -49.86 -23.93
CA TYR A 57 -7.69 -51.21 -24.38
C TYR A 57 -6.58 -52.20 -23.98
N SER A 58 -6.05 -52.02 -22.78
CA SER A 58 -4.92 -52.74 -22.20
C SER A 58 -5.30 -54.15 -21.75
N VAL A 59 -6.59 -54.40 -21.51
CA VAL A 59 -7.09 -55.73 -21.12
C VAL A 59 -7.15 -56.65 -22.33
N THR A 60 -6.37 -57.73 -22.30
CA THR A 60 -6.25 -58.68 -23.42
C THR A 60 -7.13 -59.91 -23.23
N GLN A 61 -7.36 -60.33 -21.99
CA GLN A 61 -8.23 -61.45 -21.69
C GLN A 61 -8.88 -61.26 -20.33
N PHE A 62 -10.13 -61.68 -20.19
CA PHE A 62 -10.72 -61.86 -18.88
C PHE A 62 -11.62 -63.08 -18.84
N ASN A 63 -11.65 -63.76 -17.70
CA ASN A 63 -12.49 -64.91 -17.47
C ASN A 63 -13.34 -64.66 -16.22
N LEU A 64 -14.63 -64.96 -16.29
CA LEU A 64 -15.58 -64.95 -15.18
C LEU A 64 -16.23 -66.32 -15.06
N THR A 65 -16.16 -66.92 -13.88
CA THR A 65 -16.71 -68.23 -13.58
C THR A 65 -17.74 -68.09 -12.48
N TYR A 66 -18.95 -68.55 -12.76
CA TYR A 66 -20.03 -68.65 -11.78
C TYR A 66 -20.63 -70.05 -11.83
N GLY A 67 -20.51 -70.78 -10.71
CA GLY A 67 -20.91 -72.19 -10.65
C GLY A 67 -20.19 -73.00 -11.73
N LYS A 68 -20.97 -73.54 -12.68
CA LYS A 68 -20.48 -74.37 -13.80
C LYS A 68 -20.33 -73.62 -15.13
N THR A 69 -20.64 -72.32 -15.14
CA THR A 69 -20.56 -71.49 -16.34
C THR A 69 -19.29 -70.65 -16.30
N THR A 70 -18.41 -70.86 -17.27
CA THR A 70 -17.22 -70.04 -17.49
C THR A 70 -17.42 -69.18 -18.71
N PHE A 71 -17.28 -67.88 -18.51
CA PHE A 71 -17.31 -66.85 -19.52
C PHE A 71 -15.87 -66.41 -19.79
N SER A 72 -15.39 -66.54 -21.02
CA SER A 72 -14.05 -66.13 -21.44
C SER A 72 -14.15 -65.08 -22.53
N TYR A 73 -13.53 -63.93 -22.31
CA TYR A 73 -13.38 -62.88 -23.30
C TYR A 73 -11.91 -62.78 -23.66
N ARG A 74 -11.59 -62.87 -24.96
CA ARG A 74 -10.23 -62.76 -25.46
C ARG A 74 -10.17 -61.74 -26.59
N ARG A 75 -9.28 -60.77 -26.43
CA ARG A 75 -8.90 -59.83 -27.48
C ARG A 75 -7.60 -60.29 -28.11
N THR A 76 -7.63 -60.58 -29.40
CA THR A 76 -6.43 -60.87 -30.17
C THR A 76 -5.90 -59.57 -30.78
N ASN A 77 -4.75 -59.09 -30.30
CA ASN A 77 -4.09 -57.91 -30.89
C ASN A 77 -3.41 -58.23 -32.24
N ASP A 78 -3.35 -59.51 -32.64
CA ASP A 78 -2.48 -59.99 -33.72
C ASP A 78 -3.16 -60.21 -35.08
N LYS A 79 -4.47 -59.95 -35.23
CA LYS A 79 -5.21 -60.39 -36.44
C LYS A 79 -6.06 -59.33 -37.14
N GLY A 80 -5.80 -58.04 -36.98
CA GLY A 80 -6.42 -56.99 -37.81
C GLY A 80 -7.96 -56.88 -37.72
N THR A 81 -8.62 -57.74 -36.96
CA THR A 81 -10.04 -57.68 -36.64
C THR A 81 -10.19 -56.92 -35.34
N GLY A 82 -10.78 -55.73 -35.38
CA GLY A 82 -11.10 -54.95 -34.19
C GLY A 82 -12.23 -55.55 -33.34
N LEU A 83 -12.40 -56.88 -33.33
CA LEU A 83 -13.44 -57.60 -32.61
C LEU A 83 -12.82 -58.51 -31.55
N ALA A 84 -13.54 -58.74 -30.46
CA ALA A 84 -13.15 -59.64 -29.40
C ALA A 84 -13.89 -60.98 -29.51
N GLU A 85 -13.18 -62.07 -29.21
CA GLU A 85 -13.73 -63.42 -29.16
C GLU A 85 -14.35 -63.65 -27.79
N VAL A 86 -15.61 -64.07 -27.76
CA VAL A 86 -16.36 -64.37 -26.55
C VAL A 86 -16.74 -65.84 -26.56
N GLU A 87 -16.29 -66.58 -25.55
CA GLU A 87 -16.58 -68.00 -25.38
C GLU A 87 -17.32 -68.24 -24.06
N ILE A 88 -18.47 -68.89 -24.16
CA ILE A 88 -19.27 -69.35 -23.01
C ILE A 88 -19.17 -70.87 -22.95
N HIS A 89 -18.54 -71.37 -21.90
CA HIS A 89 -18.42 -72.80 -21.60
C HIS A 89 -19.33 -73.16 -20.43
N ILE A 90 -20.26 -74.09 -20.66
CA ILE A 90 -21.14 -74.65 -19.63
C ILE A 90 -20.69 -76.10 -19.47
N ASN A 91 -20.24 -76.49 -18.29
CA ASN A 91 -19.71 -77.85 -18.08
C ASN A 91 -20.85 -78.87 -18.20
N ASP A 92 -20.84 -79.63 -19.30
CA ASP A 92 -21.94 -80.50 -19.74
C ASP A 92 -22.13 -81.69 -18.79
N GLY A 93 -23.28 -81.71 -18.12
CA GLY A 93 -23.69 -82.82 -17.26
C GLY A 93 -24.84 -82.50 -16.32
N VAL A 94 -25.17 -81.22 -16.10
CA VAL A 94 -26.28 -80.80 -15.24
C VAL A 94 -26.94 -79.57 -15.86
N LYS A 95 -28.28 -79.59 -16.01
CA LYS A 95 -29.05 -78.42 -16.47
C LYS A 95 -28.70 -77.22 -15.58
N ALA A 96 -28.27 -76.12 -16.20
CA ALA A 96 -27.89 -74.90 -15.50
C ALA A 96 -28.98 -74.49 -14.51
N ALA A 97 -28.63 -74.34 -13.24
CA ALA A 97 -29.57 -73.88 -12.21
C ALA A 97 -29.97 -72.42 -12.51
N GLY A 98 -31.13 -71.95 -12.02
CA GLY A 98 -31.72 -70.67 -12.43
C GLY A 98 -30.78 -69.45 -12.39
N LEU A 99 -29.85 -69.40 -11.43
CA LEU A 99 -28.87 -68.31 -11.33
C LEU A 99 -27.74 -68.41 -12.37
N GLU A 100 -27.32 -69.62 -12.77
CA GLU A 100 -26.32 -69.82 -13.84
C GLU A 100 -26.89 -69.40 -15.21
N PHE A 101 -28.18 -69.64 -15.43
CA PHE A 101 -28.88 -69.15 -16.62
C PHE A 101 -29.03 -67.62 -16.63
N GLN A 102 -29.27 -67.00 -15.47
CA GLN A 102 -29.29 -65.55 -15.36
C GLN A 102 -27.90 -64.93 -15.59
N PHE A 103 -26.84 -65.60 -15.14
CA PHE A 103 -25.46 -65.18 -15.39
C PHE A 103 -25.10 -65.21 -16.88
N SER A 104 -25.49 -66.27 -17.62
CA SER A 104 -25.25 -66.34 -19.06
C SER A 104 -26.08 -65.31 -19.84
N LEU A 105 -27.33 -65.06 -19.45
CA LEU A 105 -28.15 -63.97 -20.00
C LEU A 105 -27.56 -62.59 -19.73
N PHE A 106 -27.01 -62.37 -18.52
CA PHE A 106 -26.34 -61.12 -18.16
C PHE A 106 -25.13 -60.85 -19.08
N ALA A 107 -24.28 -61.87 -19.28
CA ALA A 107 -23.13 -61.77 -20.17
C ALA A 107 -23.55 -61.49 -21.63
N LEU A 108 -24.55 -62.20 -22.15
CA LEU A 108 -25.07 -62.02 -23.51
C LEU A 108 -25.67 -60.62 -23.72
N LYS A 109 -26.44 -60.10 -22.75
CA LYS A 109 -27.06 -58.78 -22.86
C LYS A 109 -26.02 -57.65 -22.96
N LYS A 110 -24.90 -57.79 -22.28
CA LYS A 110 -23.85 -56.76 -22.25
C LYS A 110 -22.93 -56.79 -23.48
N LEU A 111 -22.77 -57.95 -24.10
CA LEU A 111 -21.80 -58.15 -25.19
C LEU A 111 -22.43 -58.29 -26.58
N GLY A 112 -23.75 -58.23 -26.64
CA GLY A 112 -24.52 -58.34 -27.88
C GLY A 112 -24.99 -59.77 -28.15
N ASN A 113 -26.15 -59.89 -28.81
CA ASN A 113 -26.69 -61.19 -29.19
C ASN A 113 -25.85 -61.83 -30.31
N PRO A 114 -25.54 -63.13 -30.24
CA PRO A 114 -24.97 -63.83 -31.38
C PRO A 114 -25.96 -63.78 -32.56
N PRO A 115 -25.49 -63.70 -33.82
CA PRO A 115 -26.37 -63.88 -34.97
C PRO A 115 -27.03 -65.26 -34.84
N SER A 116 -28.36 -65.29 -34.95
CA SER A 116 -29.13 -66.53 -34.93
C SER A 116 -28.60 -67.45 -36.02
N SER A 117 -27.96 -68.56 -35.63
CA SER A 117 -27.58 -69.62 -36.56
C SER A 117 -28.83 -70.04 -37.33
N GLY A 118 -28.86 -69.75 -38.63
CA GLY A 118 -29.94 -70.15 -39.51
C GLY A 118 -30.15 -71.65 -39.44
N SER A 119 -31.32 -72.06 -38.95
CA SER A 119 -31.76 -73.44 -38.97
C SER A 119 -31.77 -73.96 -40.40
N ALA A 120 -31.07 -75.07 -40.62
CA ALA A 120 -31.05 -75.79 -41.88
C ALA A 120 -32.49 -76.06 -42.36
N LEU A 121 -32.85 -75.51 -43.51
CA LEU A 121 -34.10 -75.77 -44.20
C LEU A 121 -34.05 -77.18 -44.80
N ASN A 122 -34.90 -78.05 -44.28
CA ASN A 122 -35.16 -79.37 -44.86
C ASN A 122 -35.86 -79.22 -46.21
N ALA A 123 -35.23 -79.77 -47.24
CA ALA A 123 -35.74 -79.84 -48.60
C ALA A 123 -36.87 -80.87 -48.68
N GLY A 124 -38.10 -80.41 -48.93
CA GLY A 124 -39.25 -81.30 -49.08
C GLY A 124 -40.54 -80.60 -49.48
N ASN A 125 -40.53 -79.87 -50.61
CA ASN A 125 -41.64 -79.68 -51.57
C ASN A 125 -41.49 -78.37 -52.36
N LEU A 126 -40.65 -78.39 -53.39
CA LEU A 126 -40.25 -77.19 -54.16
C LEU A 126 -41.22 -76.73 -55.26
N ALA A 127 -42.34 -77.43 -55.49
CA ALA A 127 -43.17 -77.17 -56.68
C ALA A 127 -44.46 -76.36 -56.39
N ALA A 128 -44.96 -76.36 -55.14
CA ALA A 128 -46.19 -75.66 -54.77
C ALA A 128 -45.94 -74.27 -54.14
N ASP A 129 -44.75 -74.03 -53.61
CA ASP A 129 -44.38 -72.75 -53.00
C ASP A 129 -43.90 -71.72 -54.04
N VAL A 130 -43.36 -72.13 -55.19
CA VAL A 130 -42.85 -71.22 -56.22
C VAL A 130 -43.95 -70.35 -56.85
N ILE A 131 -45.15 -70.90 -57.04
CA ILE A 131 -46.28 -70.16 -57.64
C ILE A 131 -46.92 -69.19 -56.63
N LYS A 132 -46.91 -69.52 -55.33
CA LYS A 132 -47.32 -68.57 -54.27
C LYS A 132 -46.26 -67.50 -54.02
N ILE A 133 -44.98 -67.84 -54.16
CA ILE A 133 -43.87 -66.89 -54.07
C ILE A 133 -43.92 -65.91 -55.23
N GLU A 134 -44.18 -66.30 -56.48
CA GLU A 134 -44.25 -65.33 -57.60
C GLU A 134 -45.43 -64.34 -57.48
N SER A 135 -46.63 -64.78 -57.06
CA SER A 135 -47.76 -63.87 -56.85
C SER A 135 -47.59 -62.99 -55.59
N ALA A 136 -46.98 -63.53 -54.53
CA ALA A 136 -46.64 -62.75 -53.35
C ALA A 136 -45.46 -61.82 -53.61
N LEU A 137 -44.53 -62.17 -54.50
CA LEU A 137 -43.38 -61.37 -54.92
C LEU A 137 -43.83 -60.23 -55.85
N ALA A 138 -44.76 -60.47 -56.78
CA ALA A 138 -45.34 -59.40 -57.61
C ALA A 138 -46.14 -58.39 -56.78
N GLY A 139 -47.01 -58.87 -55.88
CA GLY A 139 -47.73 -58.01 -54.94
C GLY A 139 -46.80 -57.30 -53.94
N ALA A 140 -45.73 -57.97 -53.50
CA ALA A 140 -44.70 -57.37 -52.67
C ALA A 140 -43.88 -56.34 -53.45
N VAL A 141 -43.59 -56.53 -54.74
CA VAL A 141 -42.86 -55.56 -55.58
C VAL A 141 -43.68 -54.30 -55.82
N ASP A 142 -44.97 -54.41 -56.06
CA ASP A 142 -45.86 -53.24 -56.19
C ASP A 142 -46.02 -52.50 -54.86
N GLN A 143 -46.26 -53.24 -53.76
CA GLN A 143 -46.26 -52.64 -52.43
C GLN A 143 -44.92 -52.02 -52.08
N PHE A 144 -43.80 -52.61 -52.51
CA PHE A 144 -42.46 -52.07 -52.28
C PHE A 144 -42.19 -50.82 -53.13
N SER A 145 -42.72 -50.76 -54.34
CA SER A 145 -42.66 -49.56 -55.21
C SER A 145 -43.47 -48.41 -54.60
N GLU A 146 -44.68 -48.68 -54.10
CA GLU A 146 -45.52 -47.70 -53.42
C GLU A 146 -44.94 -47.28 -52.06
N LEU A 147 -44.36 -48.24 -51.33
CA LEU A 147 -43.60 -47.98 -50.10
C LEU A 147 -42.36 -47.13 -50.40
N GLN A 148 -41.59 -47.44 -51.45
CA GLN A 148 -40.44 -46.64 -51.87
C GLN A 148 -40.85 -45.22 -52.23
N ARG A 149 -41.96 -45.04 -52.97
CA ARG A 149 -42.46 -43.73 -53.34
C ARG A 149 -42.91 -42.93 -52.12
N SER A 150 -43.67 -43.54 -51.22
CA SER A 150 -44.06 -42.90 -49.95
C SER A 150 -42.88 -42.67 -49.00
N PHE A 151 -41.84 -43.50 -49.05
CA PHE A 151 -40.57 -43.27 -48.34
C PHE A 151 -39.77 -42.12 -48.92
N LEU A 152 -39.75 -41.95 -50.24
CA LEU A 152 -39.11 -40.83 -50.90
C LEU A 152 -39.82 -39.52 -50.56
N GLU A 153 -41.15 -39.51 -50.65
CA GLU A 153 -41.98 -38.34 -50.32
C GLU A 153 -41.92 -37.99 -48.83
N LYS A 154 -41.95 -39.00 -47.93
CA LYS A 154 -41.70 -38.79 -46.49
C LYS A 154 -40.27 -38.34 -46.20
N ASN A 155 -39.27 -38.87 -46.91
CA ASN A 155 -37.90 -38.38 -46.73
C ASN A 155 -37.74 -36.94 -47.20
N GLU A 156 -38.41 -36.55 -48.29
CA GLU A 156 -38.33 -35.21 -48.84
C GLU A 156 -39.01 -34.19 -47.91
N SER A 157 -40.25 -34.47 -47.48
CA SER A 157 -40.94 -33.66 -46.46
C SER A 157 -40.20 -33.60 -45.12
N LEU A 158 -39.56 -34.69 -44.70
CA LEU A 158 -38.76 -34.72 -43.46
C LEU A 158 -37.45 -33.95 -43.66
N ARG A 159 -36.82 -33.98 -44.83
CA ARG A 159 -35.68 -33.12 -45.16
C ARG A 159 -36.06 -31.65 -45.17
N GLU A 160 -37.21 -31.28 -45.73
CA GLU A 160 -37.71 -29.90 -45.70
C GLU A 160 -38.03 -29.44 -44.29
N ALA A 161 -38.71 -30.28 -43.48
CA ALA A 161 -38.98 -29.97 -42.08
C ALA A 161 -37.68 -29.79 -41.28
N HIS A 162 -36.68 -30.66 -41.50
CA HIS A 162 -35.38 -30.54 -40.86
C HIS A 162 -34.61 -29.30 -41.34
N ALA A 163 -34.68 -28.95 -42.62
CA ALA A 163 -34.04 -27.75 -43.16
C ALA A 163 -34.64 -26.49 -42.53
N ASN A 164 -35.97 -26.41 -42.44
CA ASN A 164 -36.69 -25.31 -41.80
C ASN A 164 -36.38 -25.21 -40.30
N GLU A 165 -36.31 -26.34 -39.59
CA GLU A 165 -35.95 -26.34 -38.17
C GLU A 165 -34.49 -25.90 -37.95
N ILE A 166 -33.57 -26.32 -38.83
CA ILE A 166 -32.17 -25.88 -38.80
C ILE A 166 -32.08 -24.37 -39.05
N GLU A 167 -32.83 -23.82 -40.00
CA GLU A 167 -32.85 -22.37 -40.25
C GLU A 167 -33.40 -21.61 -39.06
N ARG A 168 -34.49 -22.10 -38.44
CA ARG A 168 -35.06 -21.50 -37.24
C ARG A 168 -34.07 -21.50 -36.08
N LEU A 169 -33.45 -22.64 -35.80
CA LEU A 169 -32.44 -22.77 -34.74
C LEU A 169 -31.23 -21.87 -34.98
N LYS A 170 -30.80 -21.71 -36.25
CA LYS A 170 -29.74 -20.76 -36.62
C LYS A 170 -30.17 -19.32 -36.35
N ALA A 171 -31.39 -18.94 -36.73
CA ALA A 171 -31.91 -17.60 -36.49
C ALA A 171 -32.01 -17.28 -34.99
N ASP A 172 -32.52 -18.22 -34.19
CA ASP A 172 -32.63 -18.08 -32.74
C ASP A 172 -31.24 -17.97 -32.09
N LEU A 173 -30.28 -18.81 -32.50
CA LEU A 173 -28.89 -18.73 -32.03
C LEU A 173 -28.19 -17.43 -32.41
N GLU A 174 -28.44 -16.91 -33.61
CA GLU A 174 -27.89 -15.61 -34.04
C GLU A 174 -28.48 -14.45 -33.23
N LEU A 175 -29.76 -14.54 -32.87
CA LEU A 175 -30.43 -13.55 -32.04
C LEU A 175 -29.87 -13.59 -30.61
N GLU A 176 -29.78 -14.77 -30.00
CA GLU A 176 -29.19 -14.94 -28.67
C GLU A 176 -27.72 -14.47 -28.63
N ARG A 177 -26.95 -14.74 -29.69
CA ARG A 177 -25.57 -14.26 -29.81
C ARG A 177 -25.51 -12.73 -29.88
N LYS A 178 -26.39 -12.09 -30.64
CA LYS A 178 -26.46 -10.63 -30.73
C LYS A 178 -26.84 -10.00 -29.39
N GLU A 179 -27.86 -10.53 -28.71
CA GLU A 179 -28.29 -10.07 -27.39
C GLU A 179 -27.18 -10.22 -26.35
N ASN A 180 -26.50 -11.36 -26.31
CA ASN A 180 -25.37 -11.59 -25.41
C ASN A 180 -24.21 -10.62 -25.68
N VAL A 181 -23.88 -10.38 -26.96
CA VAL A 181 -22.83 -9.42 -27.32
C VAL A 181 -23.18 -8.00 -26.88
N GLU A 182 -24.42 -7.56 -27.11
CA GLU A 182 -24.86 -6.23 -26.65
C GLU A 182 -24.91 -6.13 -25.14
N ARG A 183 -25.36 -7.19 -24.44
CA ARG A 183 -25.33 -7.24 -22.97
C ARG A 183 -23.89 -7.11 -22.45
N PHE A 184 -22.94 -7.91 -22.95
CA PHE A 184 -21.54 -7.81 -22.54
C PHE A 184 -20.91 -6.47 -22.91
N ARG A 185 -21.30 -5.87 -24.04
CA ARG A 185 -20.84 -4.54 -24.44
C ARG A 185 -21.34 -3.47 -23.48
N SER A 186 -22.61 -3.54 -23.08
CA SER A 186 -23.21 -2.60 -22.13
C SER A 186 -22.60 -2.75 -20.72
N GLU A 187 -22.41 -3.97 -20.26
CA GLU A 187 -21.79 -4.27 -18.96
C GLU A 187 -20.34 -3.77 -18.92
N ARG A 188 -19.57 -4.02 -19.99
CA ARG A 188 -18.19 -3.53 -20.09
C ARG A 188 -18.12 -2.01 -20.13
N SER A 189 -19.02 -1.35 -20.86
CA SER A 189 -19.11 0.11 -20.89
C SER A 189 -19.43 0.69 -19.50
N ASN A 190 -20.33 0.05 -18.74
CA ASN A 190 -20.67 0.49 -17.38
C ASN A 190 -19.49 0.28 -16.42
N LEU A 191 -18.80 -0.85 -16.55
CA LEU A 191 -17.63 -1.17 -15.73
C LEU A 191 -16.47 -0.22 -16.01
N ASP A 192 -16.23 0.10 -17.28
CA ASP A 192 -15.23 1.08 -17.69
C ASP A 192 -15.57 2.49 -17.15
N ALA A 193 -16.86 2.88 -17.18
CA ALA A 193 -17.31 4.14 -16.60
C ALA A 193 -17.16 4.16 -15.07
N GLU A 194 -17.42 3.05 -14.38
CA GLU A 194 -17.23 2.92 -12.93
C GLU A 194 -15.74 2.99 -12.55
N ILE A 195 -14.87 2.30 -13.31
CA ILE A 195 -13.42 2.34 -13.11
C ILE A 195 -12.90 3.77 -13.31
N GLU A 196 -13.38 4.47 -14.34
CA GLU A 196 -12.96 5.84 -14.61
C GLU A 196 -13.42 6.79 -13.49
N SER A 197 -14.66 6.64 -12.99
CA SER A 197 -15.15 7.39 -11.83
C SER A 197 -14.27 7.15 -10.60
N LYS A 198 -13.93 5.89 -10.30
CA LYS A 198 -13.06 5.52 -9.18
C LYS A 198 -11.65 6.07 -9.34
N ARG A 199 -11.09 6.06 -10.56
CA ARG A 199 -9.78 6.65 -10.85
C ARG A 199 -9.78 8.15 -10.58
N GLN A 200 -10.82 8.86 -11.02
CA GLN A 200 -10.96 10.28 -10.77
C GLN A 200 -11.12 10.60 -9.29
N GLU A 201 -11.86 9.78 -8.53
CA GLU A 201 -11.96 9.92 -7.07
C GLU A 201 -10.60 9.69 -6.39
N ILE A 202 -9.87 8.65 -6.78
CA ILE A 202 -8.54 8.35 -6.24
C ILE A 202 -7.54 9.48 -6.58
N GLU A 203 -7.57 10.03 -7.79
CA GLU A 203 -6.71 11.17 -8.15
C GLU A 203 -7.04 12.42 -7.33
N LYS A 204 -8.33 12.74 -7.15
CA LYS A 204 -8.76 13.85 -6.28
C LYS A 204 -8.28 13.62 -4.84
N ALA A 205 -8.49 12.43 -4.30
CA ALA A 205 -8.05 12.09 -2.95
C ALA A 205 -6.52 12.14 -2.79
N LYS A 206 -5.76 11.70 -3.81
CA LYS A 206 -4.31 11.77 -3.82
C LYS A 206 -3.82 13.21 -3.82
N LYS A 207 -4.43 14.08 -4.64
CA LYS A 207 -4.12 15.51 -4.69
C LYS A 207 -4.39 16.17 -3.34
N ASP A 208 -5.55 15.89 -2.73
CA ASP A 208 -5.89 16.40 -1.40
C ASP A 208 -4.93 15.92 -0.32
N LEU A 209 -4.47 14.66 -0.39
CA LEU A 209 -3.51 14.10 0.56
C LEU A 209 -2.14 14.75 0.42
N ASP A 210 -1.66 14.95 -0.82
CA ASP A 210 -0.38 15.58 -1.11
C ASP A 210 -0.36 17.04 -0.63
N ASP A 211 -1.46 17.77 -0.87
CA ASP A 211 -1.67 19.13 -0.39
C ASP A 211 -1.67 19.24 1.15
N ARG A 212 -2.31 18.28 1.83
CA ARG A 212 -2.26 18.19 3.31
C ARG A 212 -0.85 17.89 3.79
N SER A 213 -0.16 16.94 3.15
CA SER A 213 1.19 16.52 3.54
C SER A 213 2.18 17.68 3.46
N ASN A 214 2.11 18.48 2.39
CA ASN A 214 2.94 19.68 2.23
C ASN A 214 2.67 20.72 3.33
N THR A 215 1.42 20.85 3.77
CA THR A 215 1.05 21.74 4.89
C THR A 215 1.61 21.23 6.21
N PHE A 216 1.55 19.92 6.46
CA PHE A 216 2.10 19.31 7.68
C PHE A 216 3.63 19.39 7.73
N VAL A 217 4.33 19.09 6.63
CA VAL A 217 5.80 19.22 6.54
C VAL A 217 6.22 20.65 6.80
N ARG A 218 5.51 21.65 6.23
CA ARG A 218 5.80 23.07 6.49
C ARG A 218 5.64 23.44 7.97
N ARG A 219 4.57 22.96 8.63
CA ARG A 219 4.37 23.19 10.06
C ARG A 219 5.44 22.51 10.92
N ALA A 220 5.87 21.31 10.55
CA ALA A 220 6.94 20.57 11.22
C ALA A 220 8.29 21.30 11.13
N ILE A 221 8.66 21.77 9.93
CA ILE A 221 9.86 22.60 9.72
C ILE A 221 9.77 23.89 10.55
N ARG A 222 8.59 24.54 10.60
CA ARG A 222 8.40 25.73 11.44
C ARG A 222 8.59 25.41 12.92
N SER A 223 8.03 24.32 13.43
CA SER A 223 8.23 23.93 14.82
C SER A 223 9.68 23.59 15.11
N GLU A 224 10.39 22.93 14.20
CA GLU A 224 11.81 22.58 14.34
C GLU A 224 12.71 23.83 14.32
N ILE A 225 12.45 24.78 13.41
CA ILE A 225 13.15 26.07 13.40
C ILE A 225 12.86 26.83 14.69
N LYS A 226 11.60 26.88 15.13
CA LYS A 226 11.23 27.52 16.39
C LYS A 226 11.93 26.85 17.58
N GLU A 227 11.94 25.53 17.62
CA GLU A 227 12.54 24.75 18.70
C GLU A 227 14.06 24.92 18.72
N SER A 228 14.74 24.79 17.58
CA SER A 228 16.19 25.00 17.45
C SER A 228 16.61 26.44 17.80
N ILE A 229 15.82 27.44 17.41
CA ILE A 229 16.04 28.84 17.79
C ILE A 229 15.79 29.02 19.28
N THR A 230 14.70 28.49 19.84
CA THR A 230 14.45 28.56 21.29
C THR A 230 15.49 27.81 22.11
N GLY A 231 16.01 26.69 21.60
CA GLY A 231 17.08 25.92 22.24
C GLY A 231 18.43 26.63 22.15
N SER A 232 18.74 27.24 21.01
CA SER A 232 19.92 28.09 20.83
C SER A 232 19.83 29.36 21.67
N LEU A 233 18.62 29.93 21.82
CA LEU A 233 18.35 31.05 22.70
C LEU A 233 18.49 30.67 24.17
N ALA A 234 17.88 29.56 24.60
CA ALA A 234 17.94 29.13 26.00
C ALA A 234 19.39 28.80 26.40
N SER A 235 20.15 28.20 25.48
CA SER A 235 21.57 27.92 25.67
C SER A 235 22.48 29.15 25.55
N SER A 236 22.08 30.23 24.86
CA SER A 236 22.87 31.46 24.73
C SER A 236 22.53 32.53 25.79
N LEU A 237 21.24 32.73 26.10
CA LEU A 237 20.74 33.64 27.14
C LEU A 237 21.18 33.22 28.54
N PHE A 238 21.24 31.91 28.78
CA PHE A 238 21.76 31.31 30.01
C PHE A 238 22.97 30.44 29.74
N SER A 239 23.79 30.76 28.73
CA SER A 239 25.07 30.07 28.64
C SER A 239 25.78 30.31 29.96
N ALA A 240 25.85 29.27 30.80
CA ALA A 240 26.51 29.32 32.08
C ALA A 240 27.95 29.81 31.91
N ASN A 241 28.47 29.73 30.68
CA ASN A 241 29.73 30.29 30.21
C ASN A 241 29.80 31.83 30.22
N THR A 242 28.77 32.55 29.76
CA THR A 242 28.77 34.03 29.78
C THR A 242 28.57 34.56 31.20
N ALA A 243 27.70 33.89 31.98
CA ALA A 243 27.52 34.22 33.39
C ALA A 243 28.74 33.85 34.26
N SER A 244 29.47 32.78 33.92
CA SER A 244 30.69 32.37 34.64
C SER A 244 31.85 33.32 34.37
N GLN A 245 31.95 33.90 33.17
CA GLN A 245 32.96 34.91 32.83
C GLN A 245 32.79 36.23 33.61
N ARG A 246 31.59 36.54 34.14
CA ARG A 246 31.34 37.72 34.99
C ARG A 246 31.97 37.58 36.38
N ARG A 247 31.97 36.38 36.94
CA ARG A 247 32.41 36.12 38.32
C ARG A 247 33.86 36.56 38.57
N PRO A 248 34.86 36.21 37.75
CA PRO A 248 36.25 36.62 38.02
C PRO A 248 36.43 38.13 37.96
N VAL A 249 35.78 38.83 37.01
CA VAL A 249 35.89 40.29 36.90
C VAL A 249 35.26 40.98 38.11
N ARG A 250 34.08 40.54 38.54
CA ARG A 250 33.44 41.05 39.75
C ARG A 250 34.31 40.79 40.99
N TRP A 251 34.87 39.59 41.13
CA TRP A 251 35.79 39.26 42.22
C TRP A 251 37.03 40.15 42.22
N ALA A 252 37.61 40.44 41.04
CA ALA A 252 38.74 41.35 40.92
C ALA A 252 38.40 42.76 41.40
N TYR A 253 37.28 43.35 40.96
CA TYR A 253 36.83 44.67 41.44
C TYR A 253 36.58 44.69 42.95
N TRP A 254 35.89 43.68 43.50
CA TRP A 254 35.68 43.58 44.94
C TRP A 254 36.98 43.44 45.72
N LEU A 255 37.93 42.64 45.23
CA LEU A 255 39.24 42.49 45.85
C LEU A 255 39.98 43.84 45.88
N PHE A 256 39.98 44.59 44.78
CA PHE A 256 40.63 45.91 44.73
C PHE A 256 39.93 46.95 45.62
N ILE A 257 38.60 46.97 45.65
CA ILE A 257 37.82 47.87 46.51
C ILE A 257 38.10 47.56 47.99
N VAL A 258 38.07 46.28 48.38
CA VAL A 258 38.35 45.85 49.75
C VAL A 258 39.80 46.14 50.14
N ALA A 259 40.76 45.90 49.25
CA ALA A 259 42.17 46.22 49.48
C ALA A 259 42.39 47.74 49.65
N ALA A 260 41.76 48.57 48.81
CA ALA A 260 41.83 50.02 48.92
C ALA A 260 41.15 50.55 50.20
N ALA A 261 40.00 49.98 50.57
CA ALA A 261 39.31 50.30 51.81
C ALA A 261 40.14 49.90 53.05
N ALA A 262 40.71 48.70 53.06
CA ALA A 262 41.59 48.23 54.12
C ALA A 262 42.85 49.09 54.24
N PHE A 263 43.46 49.50 53.12
CA PHE A 263 44.59 50.43 53.09
C PHE A 263 44.23 51.79 53.67
N THR A 264 43.02 52.29 53.36
CA THR A 264 42.49 53.55 53.90
C THR A 264 42.28 53.45 55.42
N ILE A 265 41.63 52.38 55.89
CA ILE A 265 41.40 52.13 57.32
C ILE A 265 42.73 51.99 58.07
N PHE A 266 43.67 51.22 57.53
CA PHE A 266 44.99 51.02 58.13
C PHE A 266 45.77 52.34 58.22
N SER A 267 45.75 53.15 57.16
CA SER A 267 46.40 54.47 57.15
C SER A 267 45.75 55.42 58.16
N SER A 268 44.42 55.41 58.29
CA SER A 268 43.70 56.18 59.30
C SER A 268 43.97 55.71 60.73
N TYR A 269 44.12 54.40 60.95
CA TYR A 269 44.47 53.84 62.26
C TYR A 269 45.89 54.23 62.69
N GLN A 270 46.85 54.30 61.75
CA GLN A 270 48.20 54.80 62.03
C GLN A 270 48.20 56.25 62.53
N ILE A 271 47.30 57.10 62.01
CA ILE A 271 47.15 58.48 62.48
C ILE A 271 46.70 58.50 63.94
N ALA A 272 45.79 57.61 64.34
CA ALA A 272 45.25 57.55 65.70
C ALA A 272 46.24 57.02 66.76
N LEU A 273 47.23 56.23 66.34
CA LEU A 273 48.24 55.62 67.22
C LEU A 273 49.42 56.53 67.55
N LEU A 274 49.59 57.66 66.86
CA LEU A 274 50.71 58.58 67.06
C LEU A 274 50.36 59.64 68.12
N PRO A 275 50.96 59.57 69.33
CA PRO A 275 50.62 60.47 70.45
C PRO A 275 51.08 61.92 70.26
N SER A 276 52.01 62.16 69.33
CA SER A 276 52.44 63.49 68.90
C SER A 276 52.80 63.45 67.42
N LEU A 277 52.06 64.19 66.61
CA LEU A 277 52.29 64.29 65.17
C LEU A 277 53.36 65.35 64.92
N GLU A 278 54.59 64.91 64.63
CA GLU A 278 55.53 65.78 63.93
C GLU A 278 54.85 66.25 62.63
N ALA A 279 54.85 67.57 62.38
CA ALA A 279 53.99 68.18 61.36
C ALA A 279 54.17 67.55 59.96
N ALA A 280 55.40 67.18 59.60
CA ALA A 280 55.71 66.52 58.34
C ALA A 280 55.08 65.11 58.24
N THR A 281 55.21 64.29 59.28
CA THR A 281 54.69 62.91 59.32
C THR A 281 53.17 62.88 59.32
N GLY A 282 52.53 63.82 60.01
CA GLY A 282 51.07 63.94 60.03
C GLY A 282 50.47 64.30 58.67
N ILE A 283 51.08 65.25 57.95
CA ILE A 283 50.62 65.64 56.61
C ILE A 283 50.74 64.46 55.64
N ILE A 284 51.84 63.71 55.67
CA ILE A 284 52.04 62.55 54.79
C ILE A 284 50.97 61.48 55.03
N LEU A 285 50.62 61.20 56.29
CA LEU A 285 49.60 60.20 56.62
C LEU A 285 48.19 60.63 56.20
N ILE A 286 47.85 61.92 56.35
CA ILE A 286 46.57 62.47 55.87
C ILE A 286 46.48 62.35 54.35
N ILE A 287 47.53 62.75 53.63
CA ILE A 287 47.58 62.61 52.17
C ILE A 287 47.41 61.14 51.76
N LYS A 288 48.11 60.21 52.43
CA LYS A 288 48.01 58.77 52.17
C LYS A 288 46.58 58.25 52.39
N ALA A 289 45.93 58.65 53.49
CA ALA A 289 44.55 58.28 53.78
C ALA A 289 43.56 58.89 52.76
N SER A 290 43.75 60.16 52.37
CA SER A 290 42.93 60.81 51.35
C SER A 290 43.06 60.14 49.99
N VAL A 291 44.29 59.81 49.55
CA VAL A 291 44.53 59.08 48.29
C VAL A 291 43.84 57.72 48.33
N GLY A 292 43.92 56.98 49.45
CA GLY A 292 43.19 55.72 49.63
C GLY A 292 41.68 55.88 49.53
N GLY A 293 41.11 56.90 50.19
CA GLY A 293 39.68 57.21 50.16
C GLY A 293 39.19 57.55 48.75
N PHE A 294 39.88 58.46 48.04
CA PHE A 294 39.55 58.80 46.66
C PHE A 294 39.71 57.60 45.72
N THR A 295 40.72 56.77 45.92
CA THR A 295 40.92 55.54 45.13
C THR A 295 39.76 54.56 45.35
N THR A 296 39.30 54.39 46.59
CA THR A 296 38.19 53.50 46.94
C THR A 296 36.89 53.97 46.27
N ILE A 297 36.58 55.27 46.37
CA ILE A 297 35.40 55.88 45.73
C ILE A 297 35.51 55.76 44.20
N GLY A 298 36.68 56.07 43.63
CA GLY A 298 36.92 55.97 42.18
C GLY A 298 36.72 54.55 41.65
N LEU A 299 37.24 53.54 42.36
CA LEU A 299 37.03 52.13 42.01
C LEU A 299 35.57 51.70 42.12
N ALA A 300 34.84 52.18 43.14
CA ALA A 300 33.42 51.92 43.28
C ALA A 300 32.60 52.52 42.12
N LEU A 301 32.89 53.77 41.72
CA LEU A 301 32.24 54.41 40.58
C LEU A 301 32.58 53.73 39.25
N LEU A 302 33.84 53.30 39.08
CA LEU A 302 34.26 52.55 37.89
C LEU A 302 33.53 51.20 37.80
N TYR A 303 33.39 50.50 38.92
CA TYR A 303 32.64 49.25 39.00
C TYR A 303 31.15 49.47 38.66
N LEU A 304 30.52 50.51 39.21
CA LEU A 304 29.14 50.86 38.88
C LEU A 304 28.97 51.14 37.39
N LYS A 305 29.85 51.96 36.80
CA LYS A 305 29.84 52.25 35.36
C LYS A 305 30.00 50.98 34.53
N TRP A 306 30.89 50.08 34.93
CA TRP A 306 31.10 48.80 34.26
C TRP A 306 29.85 47.91 34.34
N GLU A 307 29.25 47.76 35.53
CA GLU A 307 28.00 47.01 35.72
C GLU A 307 26.86 47.59 34.88
N THR A 308 26.66 48.92 34.87
CA THR A 308 25.64 49.57 34.05
C THR A 308 25.86 49.35 32.56
N THR A 309 27.10 49.53 32.08
CA THR A 309 27.45 49.32 30.66
C THR A 309 27.15 47.88 30.26
N TRP A 310 27.49 46.93 31.13
CA TRP A 310 27.30 45.52 30.82
C TRP A 310 25.81 45.13 30.82
N ILE A 311 25.02 45.60 31.78
CA ILE A 311 23.57 45.38 31.81
C ILE A 311 22.91 45.93 30.54
N ASN A 312 23.33 47.12 30.10
CA ASN A 312 22.78 47.75 28.90
C ASN A 312 23.09 46.92 27.64
N GLN A 313 24.32 46.45 27.48
CA GLN A 313 24.70 45.56 26.37
C GLN A 313 23.88 44.26 26.40
N GLN A 314 23.67 43.67 27.57
CA GLN A 314 22.88 42.44 27.67
C GLN A 314 21.40 42.66 27.32
N ALA A 315 20.82 43.77 27.78
CA ALA A 315 19.45 44.14 27.45
C ALA A 315 19.28 44.40 25.93
N GLU A 316 20.30 44.98 25.29
CA GLU A 316 20.33 45.18 23.85
C GLU A 316 20.35 43.85 23.09
N PHE A 317 21.21 42.91 23.48
CA PHE A 317 21.20 41.57 22.89
C PHE A 317 19.86 40.86 23.07
N GLU A 318 19.23 40.97 24.25
CA GLU A 318 17.92 40.38 24.50
C GLU A 318 16.83 40.99 23.61
N ARG A 319 16.87 42.31 23.40
CA ARG A 319 15.93 43.00 22.50
C ARG A 319 16.11 42.58 21.05
N ILE A 320 17.35 42.54 20.56
CA ILE A 320 17.69 42.10 19.21
C ILE A 320 17.13 40.70 18.98
N LEU A 321 17.46 39.78 19.87
CA LEU A 321 17.05 38.39 19.82
C LEU A 321 15.52 38.20 19.86
N SER A 322 14.83 38.96 20.72
CA SER A 322 13.37 39.00 20.78
C SER A 322 12.76 39.52 19.47
N ALA A 323 13.31 40.60 18.92
CA ALA A 323 12.91 41.13 17.62
C ALA A 323 13.19 40.13 16.47
N THR A 324 14.28 39.35 16.52
CA THR A 324 14.57 38.29 15.55
C THR A 324 13.51 37.22 15.58
N ARG A 325 13.10 36.81 16.77
CA ARG A 325 12.03 35.81 16.91
C ARG A 325 10.73 36.31 16.29
N THR A 326 10.34 37.55 16.57
CA THR A 326 9.14 38.16 15.99
C THR A 326 9.25 38.30 14.47
N ASP A 327 10.41 38.70 13.94
CA ASP A 327 10.63 38.81 12.50
C ASP A 327 10.61 37.43 11.82
N ILE A 328 11.12 36.37 12.45
CA ILE A 328 11.03 35.00 11.91
C ILE A 328 9.56 34.53 11.84
N ASP A 329 8.78 34.79 12.89
CA ASP A 329 7.34 34.47 12.88
C ASP A 329 6.60 35.27 11.79
N ARG A 330 6.93 36.57 11.62
CA ARG A 330 6.37 37.40 10.54
C ARG A 330 6.79 36.89 9.16
N ALA A 331 8.06 36.59 8.95
CA ALA A 331 8.59 36.06 7.69
C ALA A 331 7.90 34.74 7.31
N SER A 332 7.75 33.85 8.30
CA SER A 332 7.04 32.59 8.12
C SER A 332 5.59 32.82 7.70
N TRP A 333 4.91 33.79 8.32
CA TRP A 333 3.54 34.13 7.95
C TRP A 333 3.45 34.69 6.53
N VAL A 334 4.36 35.59 6.14
CA VAL A 334 4.41 36.15 4.78
C VAL A 334 4.60 35.06 3.72
N VAL A 335 5.51 34.09 3.97
CA VAL A 335 5.72 32.96 3.06
C VAL A 335 4.48 32.06 2.98
N GLU A 336 3.82 31.82 4.11
CA GLU A 336 2.58 31.03 4.15
C GLU A 336 1.47 31.71 3.34
N SER A 337 1.24 33.01 3.57
CA SER A 337 0.27 33.81 2.82
C SER A 337 0.61 33.90 1.33
N LEU A 338 1.90 34.00 0.96
CA LEU A 338 2.32 34.00 -0.44
C LEU A 338 1.97 32.68 -1.14
N LEU A 339 2.17 31.56 -0.46
CA LEU A 339 1.92 30.23 -1.01
C LEU A 339 0.42 29.91 -1.05
N GLU A 340 -0.35 30.36 -0.05
CA GLU A 340 -1.82 30.28 -0.07
C GLU A 340 -2.40 31.12 -1.20
N TRP A 341 -1.94 32.36 -1.36
CA TRP A 341 -2.34 33.25 -2.46
C TRP A 341 -2.03 32.65 -3.83
N ASN A 342 -0.83 32.08 -4.01
CA ASN A 342 -0.45 31.44 -5.28
C ASN A 342 -1.33 30.21 -5.59
N ARG A 343 -1.78 29.49 -4.56
CA ARG A 343 -2.64 28.32 -4.70
C ARG A 343 -4.08 28.69 -5.05
N GLU A 344 -4.62 29.76 -4.45
CA GLU A 344 -6.01 30.18 -4.65
C GLU A 344 -6.20 31.07 -5.87
N ALA A 345 -5.36 32.10 -6.03
CA ALA A 345 -5.58 33.18 -6.98
C ALA A 345 -4.90 32.96 -8.34
N GLN A 346 -3.97 31.97 -8.44
CA GLN A 346 -3.10 31.70 -9.62
C GLN A 346 -2.47 32.95 -10.26
N THR A 347 -2.38 34.04 -9.51
CA THR A 347 -1.86 35.32 -9.94
C THR A 347 -0.72 35.70 -9.00
N PRO A 348 0.33 36.36 -9.51
CA PRO A 348 1.42 36.82 -8.65
C PRO A 348 0.86 37.83 -7.64
N MET A 349 1.24 37.67 -6.37
CA MET A 349 0.85 38.60 -5.30
C MET A 349 1.31 40.03 -5.67
N PRO A 350 0.47 41.05 -5.48
CA PRO A 350 0.84 42.43 -5.76
C PRO A 350 2.13 42.82 -5.03
N ALA A 351 3.11 43.35 -5.78
CA ALA A 351 4.43 43.67 -5.25
C ALA A 351 4.38 44.69 -4.10
N GLU A 352 3.39 45.59 -4.12
CA GLU A 352 3.17 46.58 -3.06
C GLU A 352 2.79 45.94 -1.72
N LEU A 353 1.97 44.88 -1.75
CA LEU A 353 1.56 44.17 -0.54
C LEU A 353 2.71 43.33 0.02
N LEU A 354 3.47 42.66 -0.87
CA LEU A 354 4.67 41.95 -0.46
C LEU A 354 5.68 42.91 0.17
N ALA A 355 5.94 44.06 -0.46
CA ALA A 355 6.83 45.09 0.05
C ALA A 355 6.38 45.64 1.41
N ALA A 356 5.06 45.82 1.61
CA ALA A 356 4.50 46.24 2.90
C ALA A 356 4.70 45.18 3.99
N LEU A 357 4.49 43.90 3.67
CA LEU A 357 4.62 42.80 4.60
C LEU A 357 6.08 42.50 4.98
N THR A 358 7.01 42.62 4.04
CA THR A 358 8.45 42.42 4.26
C THR A 358 9.16 43.66 4.79
N ARG A 359 8.46 44.79 4.94
CA ARG A 359 9.06 46.04 5.43
C ARG A 359 9.59 45.87 6.86
N ARG A 360 10.82 46.34 7.09
CA ARG A 360 11.56 46.29 8.38
C ARG A 360 11.74 44.87 8.94
N LEU A 361 11.74 43.86 8.08
CA LEU A 361 12.08 42.49 8.45
C LEU A 361 13.61 42.41 8.59
N PHE A 362 14.12 42.04 9.77
CA PHE A 362 15.55 41.92 10.05
C PHE A 362 16.36 43.23 9.92
N ASP A 363 15.71 44.38 10.06
CA ASP A 363 16.35 45.69 10.05
C ASP A 363 16.89 46.03 11.44
N TRP A 364 18.10 45.55 11.75
CA TRP A 364 18.73 45.66 13.07
C TRP A 364 19.15 47.10 13.40
N ASP A 365 19.70 47.80 12.41
CA ASP A 365 20.27 49.14 12.60
C ASP A 365 19.17 50.18 12.81
N ALA A 366 18.07 50.12 12.03
CA ALA A 366 16.94 51.02 12.22
C ALA A 366 16.21 50.83 13.56
N LYS A 367 16.20 49.59 14.10
CA LYS A 367 15.55 49.28 15.38
C LYS A 367 16.38 49.74 16.58
N LEU A 368 17.70 49.82 16.46
CA LEU A 368 18.58 50.32 17.53
C LEU A 368 18.52 51.84 17.66
N GLU A 369 18.37 52.57 16.54
CA GLU A 369 18.21 54.03 16.57
C GLU A 369 16.84 54.45 17.15
N GLU A 370 15.76 53.75 16.81
CA GLU A 370 14.40 54.06 17.29
C GLU A 370 14.18 53.65 18.77
N SER A 371 15.02 52.76 19.33
CA SER A 371 14.94 52.34 20.74
C SER A 371 15.76 53.19 21.71
N GLN A 372 16.38 54.29 21.28
CA GLN A 372 16.93 55.25 22.24
C GLN A 372 15.76 55.77 23.08
N SER A 373 15.79 55.44 24.38
CA SER A 373 14.76 55.87 25.31
C SER A 373 14.61 57.40 25.21
N PRO A 374 13.38 57.96 25.15
CA PRO A 374 13.18 59.40 25.20
C PRO A 374 13.91 60.04 26.40
N ALA A 375 14.13 59.27 27.48
CA ALA A 375 14.92 59.68 28.63
C ALA A 375 16.43 59.77 28.33
N ASP A 376 17.00 58.92 27.48
CA ASP A 376 18.41 59.01 27.02
C ASP A 376 18.60 60.14 26.01
N SER A 377 17.61 60.37 25.14
CA SER A 377 17.59 61.53 24.25
C SER A 377 17.48 62.84 25.07
N LEU A 378 16.61 62.88 26.09
CA LEU A 378 16.53 64.01 27.03
C LEU A 378 17.79 64.17 27.87
N ALA A 379 18.38 63.08 28.39
CA ALA A 379 19.60 63.13 29.19
C ALA A 379 20.79 63.59 28.34
N SER A 380 20.91 63.14 27.10
CA SER A 380 21.95 63.60 26.17
C SER A 380 21.74 65.05 25.72
N ALA A 381 20.49 65.48 25.52
CA ALA A 381 20.16 66.88 25.24
C ALA A 381 20.44 67.79 26.45
N ILE A 382 20.15 67.34 27.67
CA ILE A 382 20.38 68.09 28.91
C ILE A 382 21.87 68.09 29.27
N LEU A 383 22.59 66.95 29.24
CA LEU A 383 24.04 66.94 29.48
C LEU A 383 24.83 67.64 28.37
N GLY A 384 24.37 67.56 27.13
CA GLY A 384 24.95 68.28 26.01
C GLY A 384 24.77 69.80 26.12
N SER A 385 23.60 70.26 26.59
CA SER A 385 23.30 71.68 26.81
C SER A 385 23.79 72.24 28.14
N ALA A 386 23.97 71.41 29.18
CA ALA A 386 24.43 71.83 30.51
C ALA A 386 25.95 72.01 30.64
N SER A 387 26.72 71.80 29.56
CA SER A 387 28.18 71.89 29.59
C SER A 387 28.75 73.30 29.82
N ASN A 388 27.94 74.36 29.97
CA ASN A 388 28.39 75.72 30.28
C ASN A 388 27.50 76.48 31.29
N LEU A 389 27.02 75.84 32.35
CA LEU A 389 26.38 76.56 33.46
C LEU A 389 27.46 77.08 34.44
N LYS A 390 27.83 78.37 34.34
CA LYS A 390 28.70 79.02 35.34
C LYS A 390 27.85 79.61 36.46
N ILE A 391 27.88 78.99 37.64
CA ILE A 391 27.22 79.51 38.84
C ILE A 391 28.21 80.43 39.57
N GLY A 392 27.99 81.74 39.50
CA GLY A 392 28.69 82.75 40.28
C GLY A 392 27.88 83.20 41.50
N PRO A 393 28.49 83.93 42.46
CA PRO A 393 27.84 84.35 43.70
C PRO A 393 26.66 85.33 43.53
N ASN A 394 26.40 85.85 42.32
CA ASN A 394 25.31 86.79 42.02
C ASN A 394 24.18 86.20 41.13
N GLY A 395 24.11 84.88 40.99
CA GLY A 395 23.07 84.20 40.19
C GLY A 395 23.64 83.39 39.02
N ALA A 396 22.81 82.53 38.45
CA ALA A 396 23.19 81.64 37.34
C ALA A 396 23.10 82.38 36.00
N GLU A 397 24.23 82.58 35.33
CA GLU A 397 24.28 83.07 33.95
C GLU A 397 24.41 81.88 32.99
N LEU A 398 23.50 81.81 32.02
CA LEU A 398 23.38 80.72 31.06
C LEU A 398 23.86 81.21 29.69
N ASP A 399 25.05 80.78 29.28
CA ASP A 399 25.68 81.20 28.02
C ASP A 399 25.38 80.16 26.92
N ILE A 400 24.37 80.43 26.08
CA ILE A 400 23.98 79.54 24.98
C ILE A 400 24.93 79.79 23.79
N SER A 401 25.84 78.84 23.54
CA SER A 401 26.71 78.92 22.37
C SER A 401 25.92 78.78 21.05
N ASN A 402 26.29 79.58 20.04
CA ASN A 402 25.67 79.63 18.71
C ASN A 402 25.59 78.27 17.96
N ARG A 403 26.32 77.24 18.39
CA ARG A 403 26.21 75.87 17.84
C ARG A 403 24.96 75.13 18.31
N GLY A 404 24.45 75.40 19.52
CA GLY A 404 23.23 74.79 20.04
C GLY A 404 21.97 75.33 19.35
N LEU A 405 21.94 76.63 19.07
CA LEU A 405 20.85 77.28 18.32
C LEU A 405 20.69 76.75 16.89
N LYS A 406 21.80 76.41 16.22
CA LYS A 406 21.74 75.78 14.88
C LYS A 406 21.17 74.36 14.87
N ARG A 407 21.29 73.61 15.97
CA ARG A 407 20.72 72.25 16.07
C ARG A 407 19.23 72.29 16.39
N LEU A 408 18.79 73.23 17.22
CA LEU A 408 17.37 73.43 17.51
C LEU A 408 16.58 73.99 16.31
N GLN A 409 17.22 74.76 15.43
CA GLN A 409 16.60 75.17 14.16
C GLN A 409 16.50 74.04 13.13
N ALA A 410 17.36 73.01 13.22
CA ALA A 410 17.33 71.86 12.32
C ALA A 410 16.27 70.82 12.71
N ASP A 411 15.89 70.76 13.99
CA ASP A 411 14.82 69.88 14.50
C ASP A 411 13.39 70.44 14.32
N GLN A 412 13.23 71.67 13.83
CA GLN A 412 11.92 72.29 13.54
C GLN A 412 11.55 72.34 12.05
N GLN A 413 12.37 71.76 11.17
CA GLN A 413 12.03 71.49 9.77
C GLN A 413 11.95 69.98 9.55
#